data_AF-A0A166WGZ9-F1
#
_entry.id   AF-A0A166WGZ9-F1
#
_cell.length_a   1.000
_cell.length_b   1.000
_cell.length_c   1.000
_cell.angle_alpha   90.00
_cell.angle_beta   90.00
_cell.angle_gamma   90.00
#
_symmetry.space_group_name_H-M   'P 1'
#
loop_
_entity.id
_entity.type
_entity.pdbx_description
1 polymer ?
#
loop_
_entity_poly.entity_id
_entity_poly.type
_entity_poly.pdbx_seq_one_letter_code
_entity_poly.pdbx_strand_id
1 'polypeptide(L)'
;MQIKHNDTLVASIGEALNSAQVAQFLAVNEIDIPVDELTLEYSQGEALEARRMAYIVESDPLFMEWQYDQIESSKQAWLDKVAEIKARFPFPA
;
A
#
# COMPACT_ATOMS: atom_id res chain seq x y z
N MET A 1 -2.51 10.97 -4.86
CA MET A 1 -1.29 10.52 -4.18
C MET A 1 -0.17 11.45 -4.61
N GLN A 2 0.61 11.94 -3.66
CA GLN A 2 1.79 12.78 -3.95
C GLN A 2 3.05 11.97 -3.72
N ILE A 3 3.99 12.08 -4.67
CA ILE A 3 5.34 11.56 -4.56
C ILE A 3 6.25 12.76 -4.30
N LYS A 4 6.97 12.75 -3.19
CA LYS A 4 7.92 13.81 -2.81
C LYS A 4 9.32 13.27 -2.63
N HIS A 5 10.32 14.09 -2.94
CA HIS A 5 11.74 13.86 -2.63
C HIS A 5 12.25 15.07 -1.88
N ASN A 6 12.76 14.91 -0.65
CA ASN A 6 13.21 16.02 0.20
C ASN A 6 12.19 17.19 0.26
N ASP A 7 10.93 16.87 0.57
CA ASP A 7 9.77 17.80 0.60
C ASP A 7 9.39 18.48 -0.74
N THR A 8 10.13 18.20 -1.82
CA THR A 8 9.83 18.71 -3.16
C THR A 8 8.88 17.76 -3.89
N LEU A 9 7.78 18.28 -4.41
CA LEU A 9 6.81 17.50 -5.20
C LEU A 9 7.47 17.00 -6.49
N VAL A 10 7.59 15.69 -6.63
CA VAL A 10 8.07 15.01 -7.84
C VAL A 10 6.92 14.76 -8.80
N ALA A 11 5.81 14.21 -8.29
CA ALA A 11 4.63 13.90 -9.09
C ALA A 11 3.34 13.89 -8.26
N SER A 12 2.22 14.16 -8.92
CA SER A 12 0.88 13.97 -8.38
C SER A 12 0.15 12.95 -9.24
N ILE A 13 -0.28 11.85 -8.64
CA ILE A 13 -0.94 10.73 -9.31
C ILE A 13 -2.37 10.64 -8.80
N GLY A 14 -3.33 10.48 -9.71
CA GLY A 14 -4.76 10.39 -9.38
C GLY A 14 -5.21 9.05 -8.76
N GLU A 15 -4.29 8.11 -8.59
CA GLU A 15 -4.51 6.79 -8.01
C GLU A 15 -3.48 6.54 -6.89
N ALA A 16 -3.88 5.77 -5.87
CA ALA A 16 -2.98 5.31 -4.83
C ALA A 16 -2.13 4.14 -5.35
N LEU A 17 -0.85 4.41 -5.60
CA LEU A 17 0.12 3.40 -6.00
C LEU A 17 0.91 2.91 -4.78
N ASN A 18 1.23 1.62 -4.74
CA ASN A 18 2.22 1.10 -3.78
C ASN A 18 3.66 1.38 -4.24
N SER A 19 4.64 1.07 -3.40
CA SER A 19 6.07 1.32 -3.69
C SER A 19 6.58 0.66 -4.98
N ALA A 20 6.14 -0.56 -5.30
CA ALA A 20 6.54 -1.25 -6.52
C ALA A 20 5.97 -0.56 -7.77
N GLN A 21 4.71 -0.12 -7.69
CA GLN A 21 4.07 0.66 -8.77
C GLN A 21 4.71 2.03 -8.93
N VAL A 22 5.12 2.68 -7.83
CA VAL A 22 5.89 3.94 -7.88
C VAL A 22 7.24 3.72 -8.56
N ALA A 23 7.96 2.64 -8.22
CA ALA A 23 9.23 2.31 -8.89
C ALA A 23 9.06 2.20 -10.41
N GLN A 24 8.01 1.50 -10.85
CA GLN A 24 7.68 1.35 -12.25
C GLN A 24 7.32 2.70 -12.91
N PHE A 25 6.57 3.55 -12.20
CA PHE A 25 6.23 4.89 -12.68
C PHE A 25 7.48 5.75 -12.92
N LEU A 26 8.41 5.78 -11.97
CA LEU A 26 9.65 6.56 -12.11
C LEU A 26 10.48 6.08 -13.29
N ALA A 27 10.64 4.76 -13.43
CA ALA A 27 11.38 4.16 -14.53
C ALA A 27 10.77 4.50 -15.90
N VAL A 28 9.44 4.48 -16.02
CA VAL A 28 8.73 4.82 -17.27
C VAL A 28 8.86 6.31 -17.62
N ASN A 29 8.95 7.17 -16.62
CA ASN A 29 9.06 8.62 -16.81
C ASN A 29 10.52 9.11 -16.79
N GLU A 30 11.50 8.19 -16.86
CA GLU A 30 12.94 8.52 -16.85
C GLU A 30 13.36 9.36 -15.63
N ILE A 31 12.71 9.13 -14.48
CA ILE A 31 13.02 9.79 -13.21
C ILE A 31 14.02 8.93 -12.43
N ASP A 32 15.27 9.38 -12.35
CA ASP A 32 16.37 8.70 -11.64
C ASP A 32 16.41 9.08 -10.15
N ILE A 33 15.33 8.76 -9.42
CA ILE A 33 15.26 8.92 -7.97
C ILE A 33 14.96 7.55 -7.36
N PRO A 34 15.80 7.05 -6.43
CA PRO A 34 15.53 5.77 -5.79
C PRO A 34 14.28 5.87 -4.90
N VAL A 35 13.44 4.84 -4.95
CA VAL A 35 12.14 4.82 -4.23
C VAL A 35 12.30 4.96 -2.72
N ASP A 36 13.41 4.49 -2.16
CA ASP A 36 13.72 4.59 -0.73
C ASP A 36 13.90 6.05 -0.25
N GLU A 37 14.25 6.97 -1.16
CA GLU A 37 14.39 8.39 -0.86
C GLU A 37 13.07 9.17 -1.01
N LEU A 38 11.97 8.49 -1.37
CA LEU A 38 10.69 9.13 -1.63
C LEU A 38 9.75 9.06 -0.42
N THR A 39 9.07 10.17 -0.18
CA THR A 39 7.91 10.22 0.71
C THR A 39 6.64 10.06 -0.13
N LEU A 40 5.88 9.00 0.15
CA LEU A 40 4.59 8.73 -0.47
C LEU A 40 3.48 9.24 0.44
N GLU A 41 2.77 10.27 -0.02
CA GLU A 41 1.65 10.85 0.71
C GLU A 41 0.34 10.50 0.02
N TYR A 42 -0.57 9.90 0.79
CA TYR A 42 -1.91 9.57 0.36
C TYR A 42 -2.88 10.53 1.04
N SER A 43 -3.86 11.05 0.30
CA SER A 43 -5.03 11.59 0.97
C SER A 43 -5.78 10.48 1.71
N GLN A 44 -6.57 10.85 2.71
CA GLN A 44 -7.32 9.87 3.50
C GLN A 44 -8.24 9.01 2.62
N GLY A 45 -8.91 9.61 1.63
CA GLY A 45 -9.79 8.88 0.71
C GLY A 45 -9.04 7.89 -0.18
N GLU A 46 -7.87 8.27 -0.67
CA GLU A 46 -7.01 7.40 -1.48
C GLU A 46 -6.47 6.21 -0.68
N ALA A 47 -5.97 6.45 0.52
CA ALA A 47 -5.49 5.39 1.39
C ALA A 47 -6.62 4.45 1.82
N LEU A 48 -7.82 4.98 2.05
CA LEU A 48 -8.99 4.17 2.40
C LEU A 48 -9.39 3.23 1.25
N GLU A 49 -9.47 3.75 0.03
CA GLU A 49 -9.85 2.95 -1.14
C GLU A 49 -8.79 1.92 -1.49
N ALA A 50 -7.51 2.29 -1.42
CA ALA A 50 -6.40 1.35 -1.62
C ALA A 50 -6.43 0.19 -0.62
N ARG A 51 -6.64 0.49 0.67
CA ARG A 51 -6.80 -0.54 1.70
C ARG A 51 -8.03 -1.41 1.44
N ARG A 52 -9.17 -0.83 1.06
CA ARG A 52 -10.40 -1.58 0.77
C ARG A 52 -10.16 -2.62 -0.33
N MET A 53 -9.52 -2.22 -1.43
CA MET A 53 -9.21 -3.13 -2.53
C MET A 53 -8.20 -4.20 -2.12
N ALA A 54 -7.15 -3.82 -1.38
CA ALA A 54 -6.15 -4.77 -0.89
C ALA A 54 -6.73 -5.78 0.10
N TYR A 55 -7.66 -5.38 0.97
CA TYR A 55 -8.32 -6.32 1.89
C TYR A 55 -9.10 -7.38 1.13
N ILE A 56 -9.93 -6.96 0.15
CA ILE A 56 -10.74 -7.89 -0.66
C ILE A 56 -9.87 -8.94 -1.37
N VAL A 57 -8.72 -8.52 -1.90
CA VAL A 57 -7.86 -9.38 -2.72
C VAL A 57 -6.89 -10.21 -1.88
N GLU A 58 -6.30 -9.62 -0.84
CA GLU A 58 -5.14 -10.21 -0.14
C GLU A 58 -5.46 -10.72 1.27
N SER A 59 -6.39 -10.09 1.99
CA SER A 59 -6.64 -10.37 3.42
C SER A 59 -7.91 -11.20 3.65
N ASP A 60 -9.00 -10.87 2.95
CA ASP A 60 -10.31 -11.50 3.14
C ASP A 60 -10.29 -13.02 2.86
N PRO A 61 -9.56 -13.54 1.85
CA PRO A 61 -9.40 -14.98 1.67
C PRO A 61 -8.79 -15.67 2.90
N LEU A 62 -7.75 -15.08 3.50
CA LEU A 62 -7.07 -15.62 4.68
C LEU A 62 -7.99 -15.62 5.91
N PHE A 63 -8.81 -14.59 6.05
CA PHE A 63 -9.83 -14.53 7.10
C PHE A 63 -10.86 -15.67 6.94
N MET A 64 -11.31 -15.94 5.71
CA MET A 64 -12.26 -17.02 5.43
C MET A 64 -11.65 -18.40 5.72
N GLU A 65 -10.39 -18.63 5.34
CA GLU A 65 -9.65 -19.86 5.70
C GLU A 65 -9.58 -20.04 7.22
N TRP A 66 -9.20 -19.00 7.95
CA TRP A 66 -9.18 -19.04 9.42
C TRP A 66 -10.57 -19.27 10.03
N GLN A 67 -11.63 -18.66 9.49
CA GLN A 67 -12.99 -18.87 10.00
C GLN A 67 -13.43 -20.34 9.88
N TYR A 68 -13.01 -21.02 8.81
CA TYR A 68 -13.32 -22.42 8.58
C TYR A 68 -12.45 -23.36 9.41
N ASP A 69 -11.11 -23.24 9.30
CA ASP A 69 -10.17 -24.18 9.91
C ASP A 69 -9.89 -23.89 11.40
N GLN A 70 -10.05 -22.62 11.81
CA GLN A 70 -9.81 -22.11 13.18
C GLN A 70 -8.41 -22.39 13.75
N ILE A 71 -7.41 -22.53 12.87
CA ILE A 71 -6.02 -22.75 13.24
C ILE A 71 -5.34 -21.41 13.56
N GLU A 72 -4.53 -21.39 14.62
CA GLU A 72 -3.81 -20.19 15.07
C GLU A 72 -2.86 -19.63 14.00
N SER A 73 -2.18 -20.49 13.24
CA SER A 73 -1.30 -20.05 12.14
C SER A 73 -2.07 -19.30 11.05
N SER A 74 -3.29 -19.73 10.71
CA SER A 74 -4.13 -19.05 9.71
C SER A 74 -4.59 -17.68 10.21
N LYS A 75 -4.92 -17.57 11.51
CA LYS A 75 -5.21 -16.28 12.15
C LYS A 75 -4.02 -15.33 12.06
N GLN A 76 -2.81 -15.84 12.36
CA GLN A 76 -1.60 -15.03 12.33
C GLN A 76 -1.31 -14.54 10.89
N ALA A 77 -1.42 -15.42 9.89
CA ALA A 77 -1.24 -15.06 8.50
C ALA A 77 -2.20 -13.93 8.04
N TRP A 78 -3.47 -13.99 8.46
CA TRP A 78 -4.44 -12.92 8.22
C TRP A 78 -4.02 -11.59 8.88
N LEU A 79 -3.68 -11.62 10.18
CA LEU A 79 -3.27 -10.42 10.92
C LEU A 79 -2.00 -9.78 10.33
N ASP A 80 -1.03 -10.59 9.95
CA ASP A 80 0.21 -10.15 9.30
C ASP A 80 -0.10 -9.46 7.97
N LYS A 81 -1.00 -10.03 7.16
CA LYS A 81 -1.40 -9.41 5.90
C LYS A 81 -2.13 -8.09 6.10
N VAL A 82 -3.01 -8.00 7.10
CA VAL A 82 -3.66 -6.73 7.46
C VAL A 82 -2.63 -5.69 7.88
N ALA A 83 -1.62 -6.06 8.67
CA ALA A 83 -0.56 -5.16 9.09
C ALA A 83 0.28 -4.67 7.89
N GLU A 84 0.63 -5.57 6.98
CA GLU A 84 1.35 -5.24 5.74
C GLU A 84 0.56 -4.25 4.87
N ILE A 85 -0.76 -4.48 4.66
CA ILE A 85 -1.62 -3.57 3.88
C ILE A 85 -1.67 -2.18 4.52
N LYS A 86 -1.78 -2.11 5.85
CA LYS A 86 -1.80 -0.83 6.58
C LYS A 86 -0.49 -0.08 6.47
N ALA A 87 0.64 -0.79 6.51
CA ALA A 87 1.97 -0.21 6.33
C ALA A 87 2.18 0.26 4.88
N ARG A 88 1.66 -0.47 3.89
CA ARG A 88 1.74 -0.13 2.46
C ARG A 88 0.97 1.15 2.12
N PHE A 89 -0.18 1.35 2.78
CA PHE A 89 -1.06 2.51 2.58
C PHE A 89 -1.34 3.22 3.92
N PRO A 90 -0.39 3.98 4.49
CA PRO A 90 -0.60 4.69 5.75
C PRO A 90 -1.70 5.75 5.59
N PHE A 91 -2.45 6.00 6.66
CA PHE A 91 -3.34 7.16 6.70
C PHE A 91 -2.52 8.42 6.97
N PRO A 92 -2.89 9.57 6.37
CA PRO A 92 -2.26 10.84 6.70
C PRO A 92 -2.47 11.14 8.19
N ALA A 93 -1.44 11.73 8.82
CA ALA A 93 -1.46 12.15 10.22
C ALA A 93 -2.39 13.34 10.45
#